data_AF-A0A356R505-F1
#
_entry.id   AF-A0A356R505-F1
#
_cell.length_a   1.000
_cell.length_b   1.000
_cell.length_c   1.000
_cell.angle_alpha   90.00
_cell.angle_beta   90.00
_cell.angle_gamma   90.00
#
_symmetry.space_group_name_H-M   'P 1'
#
loop_
_entity.id
_entity.type
_entity.pdbx_description
1 polymer ?
#
loop_
_entity_poly.entity_id
_entity_poly.type
_entity_poly.pdbx_seq_one_letter_code
_entity_poly.pdbx_strand_id
1 'polypeptide(L)'
;MAAFLSPESRDSLSRHTTMYPPQPDTFDELVASDGSVRPHWQSLLKEFESLDSTHRHQARETAARMLKNDGMTYLASQNGQQSDRPWQLDLFPLLISQEEWQHLEAGLIQRARLLNHILSDLYGPQQLLKNGTLPPAVVFGN
;
A
#
# COMPACT_ATOMS: atom_id res chain seq x y z
N MET A 1 42.62 15.97 -22.13
CA MET A 1 41.61 16.62 -21.24
C MET A 1 40.40 15.70 -21.18
N ALA A 2 40.45 14.72 -20.28
CA ALA A 2 39.35 13.78 -20.05
C ALA A 2 38.77 14.11 -18.68
N ALA A 3 37.49 14.48 -18.65
CA ALA A 3 36.77 14.88 -17.45
C ALA A 3 36.55 13.65 -16.56
N PHE A 4 37.07 13.72 -15.34
CA PHE A 4 36.75 12.81 -14.24
C PHE A 4 35.28 12.98 -13.88
N LEU A 5 34.49 11.92 -14.04
CA LEU A 5 33.20 11.77 -13.37
C LEU A 5 33.50 11.42 -11.90
N SER A 6 33.13 12.31 -10.97
CA SER A 6 33.28 12.09 -9.53
C SER A 6 32.41 10.92 -9.03
N PRO A 7 32.84 10.16 -8.00
CA PRO A 7 32.14 8.95 -7.53
C PRO A 7 31.02 9.18 -6.51
N GLU A 8 30.63 10.42 -6.19
CA GLU A 8 29.79 10.75 -5.02
C GLU A 8 28.29 10.40 -5.12
N SER A 9 27.81 9.88 -6.25
CA SER A 9 26.36 9.65 -6.44
C SER A 9 25.81 8.32 -5.91
N ARG A 10 26.65 7.45 -5.34
CA ARG A 10 26.24 6.09 -4.92
C ARG A 10 25.83 5.93 -3.46
N ASP A 11 25.94 6.96 -2.61
CA ASP A 11 26.01 6.75 -1.14
C ASP A 11 24.98 7.52 -0.27
N SER A 12 23.92 8.12 -0.87
CA SER A 12 22.83 8.74 -0.08
C SER A 12 21.72 7.75 0.26
N LEU A 13 21.24 7.00 -0.74
CA LEU A 13 20.17 6.01 -0.59
C LEU A 13 20.55 4.84 0.33
N SER A 14 21.83 4.47 0.39
CA SER A 14 22.38 3.42 1.27
C SER A 14 22.23 3.74 2.76
N ARG A 15 22.13 5.04 3.13
CA ARG A 15 21.98 5.45 4.53
C ARG A 15 20.61 5.11 5.10
N HIS A 16 19.57 5.10 4.27
CA HIS A 16 18.21 4.80 4.68
C HIS A 16 18.01 3.33 5.03
N THR A 17 18.67 2.42 4.31
CA THR A 17 18.60 0.97 4.56
C THR A 17 19.38 0.54 5.80
N THR A 18 20.36 1.33 6.26
CA THR A 18 21.14 1.00 7.47
C THR A 18 20.30 1.03 8.75
N MET A 19 19.24 1.86 8.78
CA MET A 19 18.31 1.95 9.92
C MET A 19 17.04 1.09 9.73
N TYR A 20 16.89 0.47 8.56
CA TYR A 20 15.76 -0.36 8.17
C TYR A 20 16.28 -1.67 7.54
N PRO A 21 16.68 -2.66 8.35
CA PRO A 21 17.10 -3.95 7.83
C PRO A 21 15.88 -4.71 7.28
N PRO A 22 15.88 -5.16 6.02
CA PRO A 22 14.80 -5.97 5.48
C PRO A 22 14.69 -7.28 6.26
N GLN A 23 13.45 -7.75 6.48
CA GLN A 23 13.24 -9.01 7.19
C GLN A 23 13.58 -10.21 6.29
N PRO A 24 14.30 -11.22 6.81
CA PRO A 24 14.56 -12.44 6.06
C PRO A 24 13.26 -13.11 5.58
N ASP A 25 13.31 -13.71 4.40
CA ASP A 25 12.20 -14.47 3.79
C ASP A 25 10.87 -13.70 3.61
N THR A 26 10.92 -12.37 3.65
CA THR A 26 9.77 -11.49 3.47
C THR A 26 10.01 -10.56 2.29
N PHE A 27 8.99 -10.37 1.45
CA PHE A 27 9.07 -9.37 0.38
C PHE A 27 9.04 -7.97 0.98
N ASP A 28 10.03 -7.16 0.64
CA ASP A 28 10.15 -5.77 1.08
C ASP A 28 9.84 -4.82 -0.09
N GLU A 29 8.95 -3.85 0.16
CA GLU A 29 8.48 -2.92 -0.85
C GLU A 29 9.52 -1.87 -1.23
N LEU A 30 10.45 -1.56 -0.35
CA LEU A 30 11.47 -0.54 -0.56
C LEU A 30 12.80 -1.15 -1.04
N VAL A 31 13.20 -2.26 -0.42
CA VAL A 31 14.51 -2.89 -0.59
C VAL A 31 14.37 -4.20 -1.37
N ALA A 32 15.18 -4.36 -2.41
CA ALA A 32 15.26 -5.60 -3.17
C ALA A 32 16.10 -6.66 -2.42
N SER A 33 16.02 -7.91 -2.86
CA SER A 33 16.74 -9.03 -2.24
C SER A 33 18.27 -8.91 -2.28
N ASP A 34 18.81 -8.06 -3.17
CA ASP A 34 20.23 -7.73 -3.26
C ASP A 34 20.65 -6.56 -2.35
N GLY A 35 19.72 -6.03 -1.55
CA GLY A 35 19.92 -4.88 -0.67
C GLY A 35 19.82 -3.53 -1.35
N SER A 36 19.54 -3.47 -2.66
CA SER A 36 19.36 -2.21 -3.38
C SER A 36 17.97 -1.61 -3.16
N VAL A 37 17.85 -0.28 -3.23
CA VAL A 37 16.53 0.38 -3.25
C VAL A 37 15.86 0.13 -4.59
N ARG A 38 14.60 -0.32 -4.57
CA ARG A 38 13.83 -0.62 -5.78
C ARG A 38 13.70 0.63 -6.67
N PRO A 39 13.78 0.50 -8.01
CA PRO A 39 13.85 1.64 -8.92
C PRO A 39 12.73 2.68 -8.77
N HIS A 40 11.49 2.23 -8.55
CA HIS A 40 10.34 3.13 -8.44
C HIS A 40 10.36 3.99 -7.16
N TRP A 41 11.13 3.62 -6.14
CA TRP A 41 11.32 4.41 -4.91
C TRP A 41 12.40 5.48 -5.03
N GLN A 42 13.37 5.31 -5.94
CA GLN A 42 14.58 6.14 -5.99
C GLN A 42 14.26 7.62 -6.20
N SER A 43 13.31 7.94 -7.09
CA SER A 43 12.93 9.33 -7.35
C SER A 43 12.28 9.98 -6.13
N LEU A 44 11.36 9.29 -5.47
CA LEU A 44 10.68 9.82 -4.28
C LEU A 44 11.67 10.05 -3.14
N LEU A 45 12.55 9.09 -2.88
CA LEU A 45 13.55 9.22 -1.81
C LEU A 45 14.52 10.37 -2.08
N LYS A 46 14.97 10.54 -3.32
CA LYS A 46 15.85 11.66 -3.67
C LYS A 46 15.19 13.03 -3.44
N GLU A 47 13.92 13.17 -3.83
CA GLU A 47 13.15 14.38 -3.56
C GLU A 47 12.95 14.60 -2.06
N PHE A 48 12.64 13.53 -1.32
CA PHE A 48 12.45 13.60 0.13
C PHE A 48 13.73 13.97 0.89
N GLU A 49 14.89 13.45 0.46
CA GLU A 49 16.21 13.80 0.99
C GLU A 49 16.53 15.29 0.78
N SER A 50 16.02 15.91 -0.29
CA SER A 50 16.23 17.33 -0.58
C SER A 50 15.42 18.27 0.33
N LEU A 51 14.37 17.77 0.99
CA LEU A 51 13.57 18.56 1.92
C LEU A 51 14.34 18.79 3.23
N ASP A 52 14.22 19.99 3.80
CA ASP A 52 14.71 20.23 5.15
C ASP A 52 13.74 19.68 6.22
N SER A 53 14.18 19.67 7.49
CA SER A 53 13.35 19.20 8.61
C SER A 53 12.09 20.06 8.80
N THR A 54 12.13 21.34 8.46
CA THR A 54 11.02 22.28 8.62
C THR A 54 9.89 21.92 7.66
N HIS A 55 10.20 21.70 6.38
CA HIS A 55 9.22 21.29 5.37
C HIS A 55 8.60 19.93 5.71
N ARG A 56 9.41 18.97 6.18
CA ARG A 56 8.90 17.66 6.64
C ARG A 56 7.92 17.79 7.81
N HIS A 57 8.24 18.62 8.80
CA HIS A 57 7.35 18.88 9.93
C HIS A 57 6.06 19.57 9.50
N GLN A 58 6.16 20.57 8.61
CA GLN A 58 4.99 21.28 8.08
C GLN A 58 4.06 20.36 7.27
N ALA A 59 4.61 19.42 6.49
CA ALA A 59 3.82 18.41 5.78
C ALA A 59 3.04 17.53 6.77
N ARG A 60 3.68 17.07 7.85
CA ARG A 60 3.04 16.28 8.91
C ARG A 60 1.89 17.02 9.58
N GLU A 61 2.11 18.26 10.00
CA GLU A 61 1.09 19.09 10.64
C GLU A 61 -0.07 19.40 9.69
N THR A 62 0.21 19.54 8.40
CA THR A 62 -0.83 19.77 7.38
C THR A 62 -1.69 18.53 7.17
N ALA A 63 -1.08 17.35 7.03
CA ALA A 63 -1.80 16.08 6.95
C ALA A 63 -2.67 15.83 8.19
N ALA A 64 -2.13 16.05 9.39
CA ALA A 64 -2.86 15.88 10.64
C ALA A 64 -4.08 16.83 10.74
N ARG A 65 -3.92 18.08 10.30
CA ARG A 65 -5.04 19.04 10.24
C ARG A 65 -6.10 18.64 9.23
N MET A 66 -5.71 18.16 8.04
CA MET A 66 -6.65 17.67 7.02
C MET A 66 -7.50 16.51 7.56
N LEU A 67 -6.86 15.49 8.13
CA LEU A 67 -7.59 14.35 8.73
C LEU A 67 -8.57 14.78 9.82
N LYS A 68 -8.16 15.74 10.66
CA LYS A 68 -9.02 16.28 11.72
C LYS A 68 -10.23 17.04 11.15
N ASN A 69 -10.02 17.83 10.10
CA ASN A 69 -11.06 18.65 9.49
C ASN A 69 -12.08 17.81 8.71
N ASP A 70 -11.63 16.73 8.07
CA ASP A 70 -12.48 15.83 7.28
C ASP A 70 -13.30 14.87 8.16
N GLY A 71 -13.10 14.90 9.49
CA GLY A 71 -13.84 14.07 10.44
C GLY A 71 -13.59 12.57 10.27
N MET A 72 -12.47 12.18 9.65
CA MET A 72 -12.15 10.76 9.44
C MET A 72 -11.77 10.09 10.77
N THR A 73 -12.71 9.33 11.33
CA THR A 73 -12.49 8.44 12.48
C THR A 73 -12.62 6.98 12.05
N TYR A 74 -11.99 6.07 12.80
CA TYR A 74 -12.33 4.65 12.72
C TYR A 74 -12.87 4.18 14.06
N LEU A 75 -13.83 3.25 13.99
CA LEU A 75 -14.42 2.61 15.15
C LEU A 75 -13.41 1.62 15.72
N ALA A 76 -12.68 2.05 16.75
CA ALA A 76 -11.81 1.17 17.49
C ALA A 76 -12.63 0.48 18.60
N SER A 77 -12.72 -0.84 18.56
CA SER A 77 -13.18 -1.63 19.70
C SER A 77 -11.96 -2.07 20.52
N GLN A 78 -11.79 -1.49 21.69
CA GLN A 78 -10.86 -1.99 22.70
C GLN A 78 -11.67 -2.34 23.94
N ASN A 79 -11.56 -3.58 24.42
CA ASN A 79 -12.22 -4.06 25.65
C ASN A 79 -13.75 -3.81 25.67
N GLY A 80 -14.42 -3.87 24.51
CA GLY A 80 -15.87 -3.67 24.40
C GLY A 80 -16.33 -2.21 24.53
N GLN A 81 -15.42 -1.25 24.71
CA GLN A 81 -15.73 0.17 24.58
C GLN A 81 -15.37 0.64 23.17
N GLN A 82 -16.39 1.17 22.49
CA GLN A 82 -16.24 1.80 21.18
C GLN A 82 -15.79 3.24 21.42
N SER A 83 -14.61 3.57 20.92
CA SER A 83 -14.05 4.93 20.98
C SER A 83 -13.72 5.40 19.58
N ASP A 84 -14.12 6.62 19.24
CA ASP A 84 -13.66 7.28 18.02
C ASP A 84 -12.18 7.60 18.17
N ARG A 85 -11.35 7.01 17.31
CA ARG A 85 -9.94 7.38 17.18
C ARG A 85 -9.72 8.13 15.88
N PRO A 86 -8.95 9.25 15.93
CA PRO A 86 -8.59 9.95 14.72
C PRO A 86 -7.73 9.04 13.83
N TRP A 87 -7.97 9.07 12.53
CA TRP A 87 -7.10 8.41 11.56
C TRP A 87 -5.67 8.94 11.68
N GLN A 88 -4.70 8.05 11.52
CA GLN A 88 -3.30 8.40 11.38
C GLN A 88 -2.90 8.16 9.92
N LEU A 89 -2.33 9.18 9.28
CA LEU A 89 -1.84 9.10 7.91
C LEU A 89 -0.31 8.98 7.95
N ASP A 90 0.21 7.94 7.30
CA ASP A 90 1.62 7.92 6.94
C ASP A 90 1.85 8.91 5.78
N LEU A 91 2.91 9.70 5.89
CA LEU A 91 3.28 10.66 4.85
C LEU A 91 3.99 9.98 3.68
N PHE A 92 4.54 8.79 3.88
CA PHE A 92 5.11 8.00 2.82
C PHE A 92 4.03 7.20 2.11
N PRO A 93 3.78 7.44 0.82
CA PRO A 93 2.85 6.63 0.06
C PRO A 93 3.46 5.23 -0.13
N LEU A 94 2.60 4.21 -0.20
CA LEU A 94 3.01 2.93 -0.77
C LEU A 94 3.13 3.12 -2.29
N LEU A 95 4.36 3.08 -2.80
CA LEU A 95 4.59 3.18 -4.23
C LEU A 95 4.40 1.81 -4.90
N ILE A 96 3.57 1.79 -5.93
CA ILE A 96 3.34 0.63 -6.79
C ILE A 96 3.82 1.03 -8.18
N SER A 97 4.61 0.17 -8.82
CA SER A 97 5.10 0.47 -10.18
C SER A 97 3.93 0.48 -11.18
N GLN A 98 4.07 1.22 -12.28
CA GLN A 98 3.02 1.27 -13.31
C GLN A 98 2.70 -0.11 -13.88
N GLU A 99 3.72 -0.94 -14.13
CA GLU A 99 3.57 -2.30 -14.66
C GLU A 99 2.79 -3.19 -13.67
N GLU A 100 3.16 -3.14 -12.40
CA GLU A 100 2.46 -3.88 -11.35
C GLU A 100 1.02 -3.40 -11.19
N TRP A 101 0.79 -2.09 -11.21
CA TRP A 101 -0.55 -1.52 -11.11
C TRP A 101 -1.45 -1.98 -12.26
N GLN A 102 -0.94 -2.00 -13.50
CA GLN A 102 -1.71 -2.48 -14.65
C GLN A 102 -2.13 -3.95 -14.49
N HIS A 103 -1.24 -4.78 -13.94
CA HIS A 103 -1.57 -6.19 -13.66
C HIS A 103 -2.62 -6.31 -12.55
N LEU A 104 -2.44 -5.59 -11.45
CA LEU A 104 -3.37 -5.57 -10.32
C LEU A 104 -4.75 -5.06 -10.75
N GLU A 105 -4.81 -3.94 -11.47
CA GLU A 105 -6.03 -3.34 -11.98
C GLU A 105 -6.83 -4.34 -12.83
N ALA A 106 -6.19 -5.00 -13.80
CA ALA A 106 -6.84 -5.99 -14.64
C ALA A 106 -7.41 -7.15 -13.82
N GLY A 107 -6.65 -7.65 -12.84
CA GLY A 107 -7.09 -8.71 -11.93
C GLY A 107 -8.25 -8.28 -11.03
N LEU A 108 -8.19 -7.07 -10.48
CA LEU A 108 -9.25 -6.51 -9.62
C LEU A 108 -10.55 -6.33 -10.40
N ILE A 109 -10.50 -5.80 -11.62
CA ILE A 109 -11.67 -5.64 -12.49
C ILE A 109 -12.28 -7.02 -12.81
N GLN A 110 -11.45 -8.01 -13.15
CA GLN A 110 -11.90 -9.36 -13.42
C GLN A 110 -12.60 -9.97 -12.20
N ARG A 111 -11.99 -9.85 -11.01
CA ARG A 111 -12.52 -10.41 -9.77
C ARG A 111 -13.81 -9.73 -9.33
N ALA A 112 -13.91 -8.41 -9.47
CA ALA A 112 -15.12 -7.65 -9.20
C ALA A 112 -16.29 -8.11 -10.10
N ARG A 113 -16.04 -8.28 -11.41
CA ARG A 113 -17.04 -8.82 -12.35
C ARG A 113 -17.48 -10.22 -11.96
N LEU A 114 -16.53 -11.10 -11.64
CA LEU A 114 -16.83 -12.46 -11.20
C LEU A 114 -17.70 -12.46 -9.95
N LEU A 115 -17.34 -11.69 -8.92
CA LEU A 115 -18.10 -11.61 -7.67
C LEU A 115 -19.51 -11.06 -7.91
N ASN A 116 -19.67 -10.05 -8.76
CA ASN A 116 -20.99 -9.54 -9.13
C ASN A 116 -21.86 -10.59 -9.82
N HIS A 117 -21.28 -11.39 -10.73
CA HIS A 117 -22.02 -12.49 -11.36
C HIS A 117 -22.40 -13.58 -10.37
N ILE A 118 -21.50 -13.95 -9.45
CA ILE A 118 -21.79 -14.92 -8.39
C ILE A 118 -22.94 -14.40 -7.54
N LEU A 119 -22.88 -13.16 -7.06
CA LEU A 119 -23.96 -12.55 -6.26
C LEU A 119 -25.29 -12.53 -7.03
N SER A 120 -25.27 -12.12 -8.30
CA SER A 120 -26.49 -12.10 -9.12
C SER A 120 -27.08 -13.48 -9.34
N ASP A 121 -26.25 -14.53 -9.45
CA ASP A 121 -26.74 -15.91 -9.56
C ASP A 121 -27.34 -16.38 -8.22
N LEU A 122 -26.63 -16.17 -7.11
CA LEU A 122 -27.06 -16.59 -5.78
C LEU A 122 -28.38 -15.95 -5.33
N TYR A 123 -28.56 -14.67 -5.62
CA TYR A 123 -29.81 -13.95 -5.33
C TYR A 123 -30.88 -14.09 -6.43
N GLY A 124 -30.59 -14.83 -7.50
CA GLY A 124 -31.50 -15.04 -8.62
C GLY A 124 -31.69 -16.53 -8.92
N PRO A 125 -31.24 -17.03 -10.09
CA PRO A 125 -31.56 -18.38 -10.55
C PRO A 125 -30.81 -19.50 -9.80
N GLN A 126 -29.76 -19.19 -9.04
CA GLN A 126 -28.96 -20.13 -8.23
C GLN A 126 -28.39 -21.31 -9.04
N GLN A 127 -27.93 -21.05 -10.26
CA GLN A 127 -27.39 -22.10 -11.13
C GLN A 127 -26.11 -22.69 -10.56
N LEU A 128 -25.24 -21.87 -9.95
CA LEU A 128 -23.99 -22.31 -9.34
C LEU A 128 -24.21 -23.30 -8.19
N LEU A 129 -25.33 -23.17 -7.47
CA LEU A 129 -25.73 -24.12 -6.44
C LEU A 129 -26.34 -25.37 -7.06
N LYS A 130 -27.27 -25.20 -8.01
CA LYS A 130 -28.00 -26.31 -8.67
C LYS A 130 -27.09 -27.25 -9.44
N ASN A 131 -26.03 -26.72 -10.05
CA ASN A 131 -25.06 -27.51 -10.81
C ASN A 131 -23.86 -27.99 -9.97
N GLY A 132 -23.80 -27.63 -8.68
CA GLY A 132 -22.76 -28.05 -7.75
C GLY A 132 -21.40 -27.35 -7.91
N THR A 133 -21.29 -26.30 -8.73
CA THR A 133 -20.05 -25.51 -8.86
C THR A 133 -19.71 -24.80 -7.56
N LEU A 134 -20.73 -24.29 -6.87
CA LEU A 134 -20.60 -23.75 -5.53
C LEU A 134 -21.35 -24.66 -4.55
N PRO A 135 -20.65 -25.26 -3.56
CA PRO A 135 -21.32 -26.09 -2.55
C PRO A 135 -22.32 -25.26 -1.73
N PRO A 136 -23.59 -25.69 -1.59
CA PRO A 136 -24.59 -24.94 -0.82
C PRO A 136 -24.20 -24.65 0.63
N ALA A 137 -23.39 -25.53 1.24
CA ALA A 137 -22.87 -25.34 2.60
C ALA A 137 -22.00 -24.08 2.76
N VAL A 138 -21.34 -23.60 1.71
CA VAL A 138 -20.55 -22.35 1.75
C VAL A 138 -21.45 -21.13 1.89
N VAL A 139 -22.69 -21.20 1.44
CA VAL A 139 -23.64 -20.08 1.44
C VAL A 139 -24.60 -20.15 2.63
N PHE A 140 -25.06 -21.36 2.99
CA PHE A 140 -26.11 -21.55 4.00
C PHE A 140 -25.63 -22.22 5.29
N GLY A 141 -24.34 -22.58 5.38
CA GLY A 141 -23.75 -23.20 6.56
C GLY A 141 -23.48 -22.19 7.66
N ASN A 142 -24.54 -21.74 8.33
CA ASN A 142 -24.48 -21.02 9.60
C ASN A 142 -24.94 -21.93 10.74
#